data_AF-A0A0F0GMY2-F1
#
_entry.id   AF-A0A0F0GMY2-F1
#
_cell.length_a   1.000
_cell.length_b   1.000
_cell.length_c   1.000
_cell.angle_alpha   90.00
_cell.angle_beta   90.00
_cell.angle_gamma   90.00
#
_symmetry.space_group_name_H-M   'P 1'
#
loop_
_entity.id
_entity.type
_entity.pdbx_description
1 polymer ?
#
loop_
_entity_poly.entity_id
_entity_poly.type
_entity_poly.pdbx_seq_one_letter_code
_entity_poly.pdbx_strand_id
1 'polypeptide(L)'
;MTHPFSVDRMLGTRPFAEIGHPALAVADGRRGLLAVTGTHGFSHHPAVGVYDSATLSCRALVRSRDVVQAMAFHPTLPLLAVGTGSYDGGYFFTGDLLLLDLETGTSISAFEDGQGRQVLELEWLDEQRLRLLMAPPDDWQDEEAHTQGHTAVVVRRDWASVPARSIRPDELVGPPGTRTPSRRQGGRVPAGE
;
A
#
# COMPACT_ATOMS: atom_id res chain seq x y z
N MET A 1 31.69 8.44 -5.71
CA MET A 1 31.11 9.29 -6.78
C MET A 1 29.63 9.43 -6.47
N THR A 2 29.20 10.61 -6.05
CA THR A 2 27.80 10.92 -5.72
C THR A 2 27.17 11.55 -6.95
N HIS A 3 26.24 10.85 -7.58
CA HIS A 3 25.48 11.42 -8.69
C HIS A 3 24.45 12.42 -8.13
N PRO A 4 24.49 13.70 -8.55
CA PRO A 4 23.47 14.65 -8.15
C PRO A 4 22.14 14.26 -8.81
N PHE A 5 21.09 14.13 -8.00
CA PHE A 5 19.74 13.96 -8.48
C PHE A 5 19.29 15.26 -9.16
N SER A 6 18.83 15.18 -10.40
CA SER A 6 18.27 16.32 -11.16
C SER A 6 16.81 16.04 -11.45
N VAL A 7 15.91 16.89 -10.94
CA VAL A 7 14.48 16.83 -11.23
C VAL A 7 14.21 17.60 -12.53
N ASP A 8 13.96 16.87 -13.61
CA ASP A 8 13.88 17.43 -14.97
C ASP A 8 12.48 18.01 -15.31
N ARG A 9 11.47 17.82 -14.44
CA ARG A 9 10.13 18.36 -14.65
C ARG A 9 9.30 18.43 -13.36
N MET A 10 8.97 19.64 -12.91
CA MET A 10 7.96 19.87 -11.86
C MET A 10 6.59 20.14 -12.51
N LEU A 11 5.68 19.16 -12.46
CA LEU A 11 4.29 19.36 -12.91
C LEU A 11 3.42 19.83 -11.74
N GLY A 12 3.62 21.07 -11.33
CA GLY A 12 2.76 21.79 -10.38
C GLY A 12 3.41 22.10 -9.04
N THR A 13 3.32 23.36 -8.61
CA THR A 13 3.80 23.86 -7.30
C THR A 13 2.83 23.57 -6.16
N ARG A 14 1.90 22.63 -6.35
CA ARG A 14 0.89 22.29 -5.35
C ARG A 14 1.39 21.09 -4.55
N PRO A 15 1.13 21.02 -3.23
CA PRO A 15 1.34 19.80 -2.47
C PRO A 15 0.74 18.61 -3.21
N PHE A 16 1.45 17.47 -3.22
CA PHE A 16 0.99 16.20 -3.81
C PHE A 16 0.98 16.12 -5.34
N ALA A 17 1.63 17.06 -6.04
CA ALA A 17 1.76 17.01 -7.50
C ALA A 17 2.31 15.67 -8.03
N GLU A 18 3.17 15.00 -7.26
CA GLU A 18 3.80 13.73 -7.63
C GLU A 18 2.83 12.54 -7.60
N ILE A 19 1.74 12.63 -6.83
CA ILE A 19 0.76 11.55 -6.67
C ILE A 19 -0.60 11.85 -7.30
N GLY A 20 -0.88 13.11 -7.67
CA GLY A 20 -2.13 13.51 -8.30
C GLY A 20 -3.21 13.80 -7.27
N HIS A 21 -4.36 13.12 -7.35
CA HIS A 21 -5.49 13.35 -6.45
C HIS A 21 -5.34 12.48 -5.20
N PRO A 22 -5.13 13.06 -3.99
CA PRO A 22 -4.97 12.29 -2.77
C PRO A 22 -6.21 11.44 -2.46
N ALA A 23 -6.00 10.17 -2.12
CA ALA A 23 -7.05 9.21 -1.80
C ALA A 23 -7.00 8.70 -0.35
N LEU A 24 -5.79 8.44 0.16
CA LEU A 24 -5.54 7.97 1.53
C LEU A 24 -4.23 8.60 2.05
N ALA A 25 -4.19 8.93 3.34
CA ALA A 25 -3.02 9.44 4.00
C ALA A 25 -2.83 8.78 5.38
N VAL A 26 -1.57 8.51 5.73
CA VAL A 26 -1.18 8.06 7.08
C VAL A 26 -0.02 8.91 7.57
N ALA A 27 -0.06 9.29 8.84
CA ALA A 27 0.95 10.15 9.45
C ALA A 27 1.86 9.32 10.37
N ASP A 28 3.13 9.69 10.41
CA ASP A 28 4.08 9.28 11.43
C ASP A 28 4.52 10.52 12.21
N GLY A 29 3.80 10.78 13.30
CA GLY A 29 4.07 11.92 14.16
C GLY A 29 5.44 11.89 14.85
N ARG A 30 6.05 10.71 15.00
CA ARG A 30 7.38 10.57 15.62
C ARG A 30 8.48 11.05 14.67
N ARG A 31 8.36 10.75 13.38
CA ARG A 31 9.33 11.17 12.36
C ARG A 31 8.95 12.46 11.64
N GLY A 32 7.75 12.99 11.90
CA GLY A 32 7.23 14.16 11.19
C GLY A 32 7.01 13.86 9.70
N LEU A 33 6.47 12.68 9.40
CA LEU A 33 6.25 12.24 8.02
C LEU A 33 4.76 12.05 7.73
N LEU A 34 4.41 12.23 6.47
CA LEU A 34 3.08 12.00 5.94
C LEU A 34 3.21 11.14 4.66
N ALA A 35 2.71 9.91 4.69
CA ALA A 35 2.57 9.11 3.48
C ALA A 35 1.19 9.35 2.89
N VAL A 36 1.14 9.67 1.60
CA VAL A 36 -0.10 9.95 0.87
C VAL A 36 -0.09 9.16 -0.42
N THR A 37 -1.17 8.43 -0.67
CA THR A 37 -1.41 7.83 -1.98
C THR A 37 -2.38 8.68 -2.78
N GLY A 38 -2.16 8.71 -4.10
CA GLY A 38 -3.04 9.40 -5.01
C GLY A 38 -3.18 8.70 -6.35
N THR A 39 -4.21 9.11 -7.07
CA THR A 39 -4.46 8.69 -8.44
C THR A 39 -4.18 9.84 -9.39
N HIS A 40 -3.41 9.55 -10.43
CA HIS A 40 -3.26 10.46 -11.57
C HIS A 40 -4.37 10.14 -12.57
N GLY A 41 -5.30 11.08 -12.80
CA GLY A 41 -6.45 10.85 -13.69
C GLY A 41 -6.09 10.39 -15.11
N PHE A 42 -4.85 10.64 -15.57
CA PHE A 42 -4.34 10.21 -16.87
C PHE A 42 -3.25 9.13 -16.79
N SER A 43 -2.79 8.75 -15.59
CA SER A 43 -1.77 7.70 -15.40
C SER A 43 -2.40 6.55 -14.64
N HIS A 44 -2.42 5.38 -15.26
CA HIS A 44 -2.99 4.16 -14.68
C HIS A 44 -2.21 3.59 -13.48
N HIS A 45 -1.11 4.23 -13.06
CA HIS A 45 -0.28 3.75 -11.96
C HIS A 45 -0.45 4.62 -10.73
N PRO A 46 -1.16 4.13 -9.71
CA PRO A 46 -1.21 4.74 -8.38
C PRO A 46 0.19 4.99 -7.84
N ALA A 47 0.35 6.07 -7.10
CA ALA A 47 1.62 6.41 -6.47
C ALA A 47 1.43 6.67 -4.98
N VAL A 48 2.49 6.41 -4.21
CA VAL A 48 2.62 6.84 -2.82
C VAL A 48 3.79 7.80 -2.74
N GLY A 49 3.51 9.00 -2.24
CA GLY A 49 4.52 9.98 -1.88
C GLY A 49 4.66 10.01 -0.36
N VAL A 50 5.90 10.08 0.12
CA VAL A 50 6.21 10.34 1.53
C VAL A 50 6.74 11.75 1.64
N TYR A 51 6.11 12.55 2.48
CA TYR A 51 6.34 13.96 2.62
C TYR A 51 6.80 14.29 4.04
N ASP A 52 7.62 15.33 4.17
CA ASP A 52 7.75 16.01 5.45
C ASP A 52 6.39 16.59 5.87
N SER A 53 5.94 16.35 7.10
CA SER A 53 4.61 16.78 7.53
C SER A 53 4.50 18.29 7.73
N ALA A 54 5.61 18.99 7.98
CA ALA A 54 5.62 20.43 8.21
C ALA A 54 5.79 21.22 6.91
N THR A 55 6.68 20.77 6.01
CA THR A 55 7.00 21.48 4.77
C THR A 55 6.28 20.94 3.54
N LEU A 56 5.70 19.73 3.64
CA LEU A 56 5.13 18.98 2.52
C LEU A 56 6.14 18.74 1.39
N SER A 57 7.43 18.77 1.69
CA SER A 57 8.49 18.41 0.75
C SER A 57 8.47 16.90 0.52
N CYS A 58 8.38 16.47 -0.75
CA CYS A 58 8.46 15.06 -1.11
C CYS A 58 9.85 14.51 -0.80
N ARG A 59 9.91 13.40 -0.05
CA ARG A 59 11.13 12.70 0.35
C ARG A 59 11.31 11.37 -0.39
N ALA A 60 10.21 10.68 -0.66
CA ALA A 60 10.21 9.42 -1.41
C ALA A 60 8.95 9.30 -2.26
N LEU A 61 9.05 8.61 -3.39
CA LEU A 61 7.94 8.34 -4.30
C LEU A 61 8.04 6.90 -4.79
N VAL A 62 7.00 6.11 -4.55
CA VAL A 62 6.88 4.75 -5.09
C VAL A 62 5.67 4.67 -6.01
N ARG A 63 5.85 4.02 -7.17
CA ARG A 63 4.77 3.70 -8.09
C ARG A 63 4.30 2.27 -7.84
N SER A 64 2.99 2.09 -7.84
CA SER A 64 2.35 0.79 -7.73
C SER A 64 1.68 0.41 -9.05
N ARG A 65 1.62 -0.89 -9.32
CA ARG A 65 0.82 -1.44 -10.42
C ARG A 65 -0.67 -1.39 -10.07
N ASP A 66 -0.99 -1.74 -8.83
CA ASP A 66 -2.35 -1.81 -8.29
C ASP A 66 -2.69 -0.61 -7.41
N VAL A 67 -3.99 -0.42 -7.16
CA VAL A 67 -4.49 0.60 -6.22
C VAL A 67 -3.92 0.36 -4.83
N VAL A 68 -3.43 1.42 -4.20
CA VAL A 68 -2.98 1.39 -2.82
C VAL A 68 -4.20 1.40 -1.91
N GLN A 69 -4.34 0.37 -1.10
CA GLN A 69 -5.46 0.17 -0.19
C GLN A 69 -5.09 0.50 1.25
N ALA A 70 -3.84 0.23 1.63
CA ALA A 70 -3.36 0.40 3.00
C ALA A 70 -1.91 0.88 3.03
N MET A 71 -1.56 1.63 4.08
CA MET A 71 -0.19 2.08 4.34
C MET A 71 0.06 2.06 5.85
N ALA A 72 1.24 1.63 6.29
CA ALA A 72 1.60 1.60 7.70
C ALA A 72 3.09 1.85 7.90
N PHE A 73 3.44 2.92 8.62
CA PHE A 73 4.82 3.19 9.03
C PHE A 73 5.27 2.18 10.09
N HIS A 74 6.45 1.62 9.90
CA HIS A 74 7.05 0.72 10.88
C HIS A 74 7.33 1.48 12.19
N PRO A 75 7.07 0.89 13.37
CA PRO A 75 7.14 1.58 14.66
C PRO A 75 8.52 2.14 14.98
N THR A 76 9.60 1.46 14.59
CA THR A 76 11.00 1.87 14.90
C THR A 76 11.91 2.08 13.69
N LEU A 77 11.88 1.21 12.68
CA LEU A 77 12.63 1.32 11.43
C LEU A 77 12.09 2.41 10.47
N PRO A 78 12.94 3.05 9.65
CA PRO A 78 12.55 4.01 8.62
C PRO A 78 11.93 3.29 7.40
N LEU A 79 10.80 2.62 7.62
CA LEU A 79 10.15 1.75 6.65
C LEU A 79 8.66 2.08 6.57
N LEU A 80 8.12 2.08 5.35
CA LEU A 80 6.69 2.14 5.08
C LEU A 80 6.24 0.84 4.39
N ALA A 81 5.30 0.13 5.01
CA ALA A 81 4.58 -0.96 4.37
C ALA A 81 3.40 -0.39 3.58
N VAL A 82 3.23 -0.84 2.33
CA VAL A 82 2.17 -0.41 1.42
C VAL A 82 1.43 -1.63 0.89
N GLY A 83 0.17 -1.76 1.27
CA GLY A 83 -0.73 -2.80 0.79
C GLY A 83 -1.44 -2.33 -0.46
N THR A 84 -1.36 -3.14 -1.51
CA THR A 84 -1.94 -2.84 -2.81
C THR A 84 -2.89 -3.95 -3.25
N GLY A 85 -3.81 -3.60 -4.14
CA GLY A 85 -4.54 -4.60 -4.90
C GLY A 85 -5.76 -4.10 -5.63
N SER A 86 -6.22 -4.94 -6.54
CA SER A 86 -7.36 -4.75 -7.42
C SER A 86 -8.11 -6.07 -7.58
N TYR A 87 -9.34 -5.97 -8.06
CA TYR A 87 -10.14 -7.11 -8.49
C TYR A 87 -10.30 -6.99 -10.00
N ASP A 88 -10.01 -8.07 -10.73
CA ASP A 88 -10.00 -8.07 -12.19
C ASP A 88 -11.40 -7.94 -12.83
N GLY A 89 -12.45 -7.99 -12.01
CA GLY A 89 -13.84 -7.93 -12.46
C GLY A 89 -14.39 -9.30 -12.89
N GLY A 90 -13.61 -10.37 -12.72
CA GLY A 90 -13.96 -11.73 -13.11
C GLY A 90 -13.84 -12.70 -11.95
N TYR A 91 -12.61 -12.98 -11.52
CA TYR A 91 -12.34 -14.08 -10.58
C TYR A 91 -11.28 -13.76 -9.53
N PHE A 92 -10.25 -12.99 -9.88
CA PHE A 92 -9.03 -12.91 -9.06
C PHE A 92 -8.88 -11.58 -8.33
N PHE A 93 -8.48 -11.67 -7.06
CA PHE A 93 -7.99 -10.54 -6.28
C PHE A 93 -6.47 -10.49 -6.36
N THR A 94 -5.93 -9.56 -7.14
CA THR A 94 -4.49 -9.37 -7.27
C THR A 94 -4.00 -8.25 -6.38
N GLY A 95 -2.75 -8.31 -5.96
CA GLY A 95 -2.14 -7.26 -5.17
C GLY A 95 -0.76 -7.64 -4.67
N ASP A 96 -0.22 -6.78 -3.82
CA ASP A 96 1.15 -6.92 -3.33
C ASP A 96 1.34 -6.17 -2.02
N LEU A 97 2.35 -6.60 -1.26
CA LEU A 97 2.93 -5.84 -0.18
C LEU A 97 4.23 -5.20 -0.67
N LEU A 98 4.23 -3.89 -0.83
CA LEU A 98 5.46 -3.15 -1.10
C LEU A 98 6.09 -2.71 0.23
N LEU A 99 7.41 -2.88 0.34
CA LEU A 99 8.20 -2.37 1.45
C LEU A 99 9.08 -1.23 0.93
N LEU A 100 8.78 -0.01 1.34
CA LEU A 100 9.53 1.20 0.98
C LEU A 100 10.49 1.58 2.10
N ASP A 101 11.78 1.52 1.80
CA ASP A 101 12.85 2.07 2.63
C ASP A 101 12.87 3.60 2.47
N LEU A 102 12.69 4.31 3.58
CA LEU A 102 12.59 5.77 3.62
C LEU A 102 13.95 6.48 3.62
N GLU A 103 15.04 5.76 3.91
CA GLU A 103 16.40 6.29 3.82
C GLU A 103 16.92 6.23 2.39
N THR A 104 16.67 5.10 1.71
CA THR A 104 17.15 4.89 0.33
C THR A 104 16.14 5.31 -0.73
N GLY A 105 14.86 5.42 -0.37
CA GLY A 105 13.76 5.66 -1.31
C GLY A 105 13.48 4.46 -2.22
N THR A 106 14.05 3.29 -1.92
CA THR A 106 13.88 2.08 -2.72
C THR A 106 12.71 1.23 -2.20
N SER A 107 11.99 0.60 -3.11
CA SER A 107 10.87 -0.29 -2.76
C SER A 107 11.06 -1.68 -3.33
N ILE A 108 10.70 -2.70 -2.56
CA ILE A 108 10.60 -4.07 -3.03
C ILE A 108 9.16 -4.57 -3.01
N SER A 109 8.86 -5.53 -3.88
CA SER A 109 7.68 -6.40 -3.81
C SER A 109 8.00 -7.57 -2.88
N ALA A 110 7.20 -7.75 -1.83
CA ALA A 110 7.51 -8.73 -0.78
C ALA A 110 6.87 -10.10 -1.04
N PHE A 111 5.73 -10.16 -1.74
CA PHE A 111 5.06 -11.43 -2.05
C PHE A 111 5.78 -12.20 -3.15
N GLU A 112 5.78 -13.53 -3.04
CA GLU A 112 6.29 -14.43 -4.08
C GLU A 112 5.56 -14.23 -5.43
N ASP A 113 6.29 -14.39 -6.54
CA ASP A 113 5.78 -14.13 -7.89
C ASP A 113 4.51 -14.93 -8.21
N GLY A 114 3.51 -14.24 -8.76
CA GLY A 114 2.24 -14.84 -9.18
C GLY A 114 1.31 -15.24 -8.03
N GLN A 115 1.69 -14.96 -6.78
CA GLN A 115 0.92 -15.28 -5.58
C GLN A 115 0.38 -14.04 -4.86
N GLY A 116 0.48 -12.89 -5.52
CA GLY A 116 0.04 -11.62 -4.98
C GLY A 116 -1.46 -11.59 -4.74
N ARG A 117 -1.86 -11.17 -3.54
CA ARG A 117 -3.26 -11.01 -3.12
C ARG A 117 -3.54 -9.58 -2.73
N GLN A 118 -4.78 -9.13 -2.94
CA GLN A 118 -5.19 -7.79 -2.53
C GLN A 118 -5.02 -7.63 -1.01
N VAL A 119 -4.14 -6.72 -0.60
CA VAL A 119 -3.94 -6.35 0.81
C VAL A 119 -4.89 -5.21 1.14
N LEU A 120 -5.80 -5.43 2.08
CA LEU A 120 -6.89 -4.52 2.42
C LEU A 120 -6.55 -3.62 3.61
N GLU A 121 -5.89 -4.18 4.62
CA GLU A 121 -5.47 -3.47 5.82
C GLU A 121 -4.09 -3.94 6.27
N LEU A 122 -3.35 -3.05 6.94
CA LEU A 122 -2.02 -3.31 7.49
C LEU A 122 -1.94 -2.77 8.92
N GLU A 123 -1.43 -3.57 9.84
CA GLU A 123 -1.16 -3.16 11.21
C GLU A 123 0.15 -3.77 11.72
N TRP A 124 1.09 -2.92 12.15
CA TRP A 124 2.24 -3.36 12.93
C TRP A 124 1.79 -3.69 14.35
N LEU A 125 1.82 -4.98 14.71
CA LEU A 125 1.51 -5.43 16.07
C LEU A 125 2.68 -5.13 17.02
N ASP A 126 3.90 -5.17 16.48
CA ASP A 126 5.14 -4.70 17.08
C ASP A 126 6.22 -4.53 15.99
N GLU A 127 7.49 -4.44 16.40
CA GLU A 127 8.65 -4.26 15.52
C GLU A 127 8.95 -5.46 14.61
N GLN A 128 8.33 -6.62 14.83
CA GLN A 128 8.62 -7.85 14.09
C GLN A 128 7.39 -8.44 13.42
N ARG A 129 6.19 -8.12 13.90
CA ARG A 129 4.94 -8.73 13.46
C ARG A 129 4.09 -7.72 12.70
N LEU A 130 3.86 -8.00 11.42
CA LEU A 130 2.94 -7.27 10.57
C LEU A 130 1.68 -8.11 10.36
N ARG A 131 0.53 -7.58 10.79
CA ARG A 131 -0.78 -8.15 10.48
C ARG A 131 -1.26 -7.58 9.14
N LEU A 132 -1.70 -8.48 8.27
CA LEU A 132 -2.35 -8.16 7.00
C LEU A 132 -3.78 -8.68 7.04
N LEU A 133 -4.74 -7.85 6.62
CA LEU A 133 -6.04 -8.33 6.18
C LEU A 133 -6.02 -8.39 4.66
N MET A 134 -6.30 -9.54 4.07
CA MET A 134 -6.24 -9.75 2.62
C MET A 134 -7.58 -10.21 2.06
N ALA A 135 -7.85 -9.92 0.80
CA ALA A 135 -8.92 -10.60 0.09
C ALA A 135 -8.61 -12.11 -0.06
N PRO A 136 -9.62 -12.96 -0.27
CA PRO A 136 -9.37 -14.33 -0.72
C PRO A 136 -8.60 -14.34 -2.05
N PRO A 137 -7.97 -15.47 -2.43
CA PRO A 137 -7.25 -15.57 -3.70
C PRO A 137 -8.17 -15.37 -4.92
N ASP A 138 -9.39 -15.89 -4.84
CA ASP A 138 -10.43 -15.79 -5.85
C ASP A 138 -11.81 -15.71 -5.19
N ASP A 139 -12.84 -15.39 -5.98
CA ASP A 139 -14.25 -15.43 -5.57
C ASP A 139 -14.95 -16.73 -5.98
N TRP A 140 -14.21 -17.72 -6.47
CA TRP A 140 -14.79 -18.94 -7.02
C TRP A 140 -15.35 -19.80 -5.88
N GLN A 141 -16.67 -20.01 -5.89
CA GLN A 141 -17.43 -20.73 -4.86
C GLN A 141 -17.47 -20.05 -3.47
N ASP A 142 -16.99 -18.80 -3.36
CA ASP A 142 -17.05 -18.02 -2.13
C ASP A 142 -17.95 -16.79 -2.32
N GLU A 143 -19.23 -16.94 -1.97
CA GLU A 143 -20.21 -15.84 -2.02
C GLU A 143 -19.84 -14.69 -1.07
N GLU A 144 -18.95 -14.92 -0.09
CA GLU A 144 -18.49 -13.94 0.89
C GLU A 144 -17.15 -13.29 0.49
N ALA A 145 -16.59 -13.61 -0.68
CA ALA A 145 -15.26 -13.16 -1.09
C ALA A 145 -15.09 -11.63 -1.16
N HIS A 146 -16.19 -10.91 -1.40
CA HIS A 146 -16.21 -9.45 -1.40
C HIS A 146 -16.47 -8.82 -0.03
N THR A 147 -16.93 -9.59 0.95
CA THR A 147 -17.36 -9.10 2.27
C THR A 147 -16.47 -9.59 3.41
N GLN A 148 -15.71 -10.67 3.20
CA GLN A 148 -14.72 -11.19 4.14
C GLN A 148 -13.30 -10.93 3.65
N GLY A 149 -12.36 -10.99 4.60
CA GLY A 149 -10.93 -11.04 4.31
C GLY A 149 -10.27 -12.14 5.15
N HIS A 150 -9.01 -12.44 4.90
CA HIS A 150 -8.22 -13.40 5.66
C HIS A 150 -7.11 -12.67 6.40
N THR A 151 -6.99 -12.94 7.69
CA THR A 151 -5.97 -12.32 8.52
C THR A 151 -4.71 -13.18 8.53
N ALA A 152 -3.58 -12.63 8.09
CA ALA A 152 -2.27 -13.25 8.22
C ALA A 152 -1.36 -12.38 9.10
N VAL A 153 -0.44 -13.02 9.83
CA VAL A 153 0.60 -12.31 10.60
C VAL A 153 1.95 -12.79 10.11
N VAL A 154 2.64 -11.93 9.37
CA VAL A 154 3.99 -12.19 8.88
C VAL A 154 4.98 -11.74 9.96
N VAL A 155 5.94 -12.61 10.26
CA VAL A 155 6.97 -12.34 11.28
C VAL A 155 8.33 -12.25 10.60
N ARG A 156 9.03 -11.15 10.81
CA ARG A 156 10.44 -10.98 10.39
C ARG A 156 11.21 -10.39 11.56
N ARG A 157 12.43 -10.89 11.80
CA ARG A 157 13.31 -10.35 12.85
C ARG A 157 13.80 -8.94 12.53
N ASP A 158 13.98 -8.70 11.23
CA ASP A 158 14.42 -7.42 10.69
C ASP A 158 13.65 -7.19 9.39
N TRP A 159 12.78 -6.18 9.41
CA TRP A 159 11.98 -5.80 8.26
C TRP A 159 12.75 -4.99 7.22
N ALA A 160 13.91 -4.42 7.57
CA ALA A 160 14.75 -3.66 6.64
C ALA A 160 15.55 -4.58 5.69
N SER A 161 15.79 -5.83 6.07
CA SER A 161 16.56 -6.80 5.27
C SER A 161 15.71 -7.85 4.56
N VAL A 162 14.38 -7.67 4.52
CA VAL A 162 13.46 -8.59 3.83
C VAL A 162 13.80 -8.63 2.33
N PRO A 163 14.16 -9.81 1.79
CA PRO A 163 14.41 -9.92 0.36
C PRO A 163 13.12 -9.75 -0.45
N ALA A 164 13.24 -9.24 -1.67
CA ALA A 164 12.11 -9.25 -2.61
C ALA A 164 11.58 -10.67 -2.78
N ARG A 165 10.25 -10.80 -2.87
CA ARG A 165 9.54 -12.06 -3.16
C ARG A 165 9.81 -13.18 -2.15
N SER A 166 9.97 -12.82 -0.88
CA SER A 166 10.33 -13.77 0.18
C SER A 166 9.19 -14.14 1.11
N ILE A 167 8.02 -13.48 1.02
CA ILE A 167 6.83 -13.86 1.76
C ILE A 167 6.05 -14.87 0.92
N ARG A 168 5.95 -16.09 1.44
CA ARG A 168 5.37 -17.22 0.72
C ARG A 168 3.87 -17.38 0.99
N PRO A 169 3.12 -18.07 0.11
CA PRO A 169 1.68 -18.26 0.28
C PRO A 169 1.27 -18.94 1.59
N ASP A 170 2.08 -19.85 2.11
CA ASP A 170 1.84 -20.56 3.38
C ASP A 170 1.92 -19.63 4.59
N GLU A 171 2.69 -18.55 4.51
CA GLU A 171 2.76 -17.49 5.54
C GLU A 171 1.54 -16.55 5.49
N LEU A 172 0.78 -16.59 4.40
CA LEU A 172 -0.38 -15.73 4.16
C LEU A 172 -1.71 -16.45 4.46
N VAL A 173 -1.64 -17.65 5.03
CA VAL A 173 -2.84 -18.40 5.46
C VAL A 173 -3.23 -17.96 6.86
N GLY A 174 -4.51 -17.71 7.07
CA GLY A 174 -5.06 -17.49 8.39
C GLY A 174 -6.58 -17.43 8.41
N PRO A 175 -7.19 -17.28 9.60
CA PRO A 175 -8.64 -17.36 9.74
C PRO A 175 -9.35 -16.22 8.99
N PRO A 176 -10.63 -16.41 8.64
CA PRO A 176 -11.48 -15.31 8.18
C PRO A 176 -11.47 -14.17 9.21
N GLY A 177 -11.35 -12.95 8.72
CA GLY A 177 -11.45 -11.70 9.46
C GLY A 177 -12.55 -10.84 8.84
N THR A 178 -13.23 -10.05 9.68
CA THR A 178 -14.22 -9.09 9.19
C THR A 178 -13.50 -7.96 8.46
N ARG A 179 -13.87 -7.72 7.19
CA ARG A 179 -13.52 -6.47 6.51
C ARG A 179 -14.13 -5.32 7.30
N THR A 180 -13.32 -4.33 7.68
CA THR A 180 -13.89 -3.01 7.93
C THR A 180 -14.41 -2.51 6.59
N PRO A 181 -15.68 -2.09 6.44
CA PRO A 181 -16.17 -1.59 5.17
C PRO A 181 -15.27 -0.44 4.73
N SER A 182 -14.60 -0.63 3.59
CA SER A 182 -13.74 0.40 3.00
C SER A 182 -14.54 1.70 2.87
N ARG A 183 -14.03 2.81 3.41
CA ARG A 183 -14.64 4.13 3.22
C ARG A 183 -14.33 4.60 1.79
N ARG A 184 -14.90 3.94 0.77
CA ARG A 184 -15.27 4.44 -0.57
C ARG A 184 -15.63 3.28 -1.50
N GLN A 185 -16.93 2.99 -1.59
CA GLN A 185 -17.59 3.06 -2.91
C GLN A 185 -18.51 4.28 -2.83
N GLY A 186 -18.13 5.34 -3.53
CA GLY A 186 -18.95 6.54 -3.65
C GLY A 186 -20.27 6.15 -4.31
N GLY A 187 -21.34 6.19 -3.54
CA GLY A 187 -22.70 6.05 -4.05
C GLY A 187 -22.89 7.02 -5.21
N ARG A 188 -23.27 6.47 -6.36
CA ARG A 188 -23.81 7.23 -7.47
C ARG A 188 -25.05 7.94 -6.93
N VAL A 189 -24.97 9.25 -6.71
CA VAL A 189 -26.15 10.08 -6.44
C VAL A 189 -27.03 9.96 -7.68
N PRO A 190 -28.26 9.43 -7.60
CA PRO A 190 -29.17 9.52 -8.72
C PRO A 190 -29.44 10.99 -8.98
N ALA A 191 -29.23 11.42 -10.23
CA ALA A 191 -29.69 12.72 -10.69
C ALA A 191 -31.20 12.77 -10.44
N GLY A 192 -31.63 13.68 -9.57
CA GLY A 192 -33.04 13.95 -9.34
C GLY A 192 -33.66 14.53 -10.62
N GLU A 193 -34.84 14.01 -10.96
CA GLU A 193 -35.86 14.74 -11.74
C GLU A 193 -36.53 15.80 -10.87
#